data_AF-A0A9P0NG92-F1
#
_entry.id   AF-A0A9P0NG92-F1
#
_cell.length_a   1.000
_cell.length_b   1.000
_cell.length_c   1.000
_cell.angle_alpha   90.00
_cell.angle_beta   90.00
_cell.angle_gamma   90.00
#
_symmetry.space_group_name_H-M   'P 1'
#
loop_
_entity.id
_entity.type
_entity.pdbx_description
1 polymer ?
#
loop_
_entity_poly.entity_id
_entity_poly.type
_entity_poly.pdbx_seq_one_letter_code
_entity_poly.pdbx_strand_id
1 'polypeptide(L)'
;MYFSTIGMGFPKLLLVLVILPYLYCESLDDDEFNNVNTSIQLISRFSQDLIHGSILFSQHSLIDDIILISVSLKNFGNSLQWSWQIKEFPVDYTILNDRCSDKNLGNKLLNFDDTFGELTLENHTRLQFSISKSILELTGPLGIWYRSLLLKDNAGNTICSTIMAKDDSELRVAEAKFQTRFFGNIYIVWVGISSSLMDAIIFTNLEDRKSLKTELTTNNWKIFSTDVLESILDKSKLNCDALQILYDPESNGLGDLGARLGPVQIGKKSLIRDTNLATFDIEYENRALYMVLFDSERADNILDCAQINLKKSITLKGFVNETNIKLELTLWQKSKFEITNVYSKVDSIQNDITLRLHEMPLIPKTFKTPLILNNNCLGVGNIFNPTGKLFPAEVERQTQDKYAIGDLSGKYNYDDSSWDTYLPLFGSNSVIHRSLVLYINKEILTCTTLLPFTDPHSQTKVAYLTAEAIFRYPLVGRIIFRQPIDIGATETVIIIESLVHADGTTLKDSDDHRWSINVQPPGKDFYNWMDRCKSAGPIYDPHKVVKNNMTYLCSKSLKYCSVGDLSSRLNSLSIAGNKLNAIGVSRHMFVDEYMSLFGINSIIGKSLVIYGDHGPQARGDRLACSK
;
A
#
# COMPACT_ATOMS: atom_id res chain seq x y z
N MET A 1 -90.02 -30.00 41.59
CA MET A 1 -90.81 -29.02 42.38
C MET A 1 -89.84 -27.96 42.92
N TYR A 2 -90.34 -26.75 43.18
CA TYR A 2 -89.64 -25.60 43.80
C TYR A 2 -88.45 -24.94 43.06
N PHE A 3 -88.80 -23.78 42.46
CA PHE A 3 -88.04 -22.51 42.38
C PHE A 3 -87.75 -21.93 43.80
N SER A 4 -86.97 -20.88 44.08
CA SER A 4 -86.05 -19.93 43.40
C SER A 4 -85.07 -19.33 44.47
N THR A 5 -84.41 -18.16 44.48
CA THR A 5 -84.35 -16.90 43.69
C THR A 5 -83.02 -16.18 44.04
N ILE A 6 -82.24 -15.64 43.08
CA ILE A 6 -82.13 -14.21 42.68
C ILE A 6 -82.08 -13.18 43.85
N GLY A 7 -81.03 -12.32 43.88
CA GLY A 7 -81.15 -10.93 44.34
C GLY A 7 -79.94 -10.22 44.99
N MET A 8 -79.23 -9.36 44.22
CA MET A 8 -78.54 -8.09 44.65
C MET A 8 -77.38 -8.16 45.69
N GLY A 9 -76.41 -7.24 45.80
CA GLY A 9 -75.96 -6.16 44.89
C GLY A 9 -75.09 -5.07 45.57
N PHE A 10 -73.84 -4.85 45.09
CA PHE A 10 -72.89 -3.74 45.42
C PHE A 10 -72.35 -3.65 46.89
N PRO A 11 -71.29 -2.84 47.19
CA PRO A 11 -70.45 -1.97 46.34
C PRO A 11 -68.91 -2.25 46.40
N LYS A 12 -68.13 -1.38 45.74
CA LYS A 12 -66.66 -1.41 45.57
C LYS A 12 -65.88 -1.08 46.85
N LEU A 13 -64.64 -1.58 46.94
CA LEU A 13 -63.50 -0.81 47.46
C LEU A 13 -62.24 -1.09 46.62
N LEU A 14 -61.26 -0.19 46.68
CA LEU A 14 -60.02 -0.23 45.88
C LEU A 14 -58.92 -1.02 46.60
N LEU A 15 -58.17 -1.86 45.88
CA LEU A 15 -56.88 -2.37 46.36
C LEU A 15 -55.86 -2.37 45.23
N VAL A 16 -54.78 -1.59 45.40
CA VAL A 16 -53.63 -1.58 44.48
C VAL A 16 -52.69 -2.69 44.93
N LEU A 17 -52.39 -3.63 44.04
CA LEU A 17 -51.55 -4.78 44.34
C LEU A 17 -50.24 -4.68 43.54
N VAL A 18 -49.16 -4.35 44.24
CA VAL A 18 -47.81 -4.25 43.66
C VAL A 18 -47.29 -5.66 43.39
N ILE A 19 -46.97 -5.97 42.14
CA ILE A 19 -46.36 -7.25 41.75
C ILE A 19 -44.89 -7.00 41.42
N LEU A 20 -44.01 -7.46 42.32
CA LEU A 20 -42.58 -7.60 42.09
C LEU A 20 -42.29 -9.02 41.59
N PRO A 21 -41.89 -9.23 40.33
CA PRO A 21 -41.36 -10.51 39.89
C PRO A 21 -39.91 -10.64 40.39
N TYR A 22 -39.64 -11.64 41.24
CA TYR A 22 -38.28 -12.09 41.50
C TYR A 22 -37.71 -12.70 40.21
N LEU A 23 -36.62 -12.13 39.69
CA LEU A 23 -35.81 -12.79 38.67
C LEU A 23 -34.93 -13.84 39.37
N TYR A 24 -35.33 -15.11 39.25
CA TYR A 24 -34.40 -16.22 39.48
C TYR A 24 -33.32 -16.18 38.40
N CYS A 25 -32.07 -16.33 38.81
CA CYS A 25 -30.94 -16.50 37.91
C CYS A 25 -30.65 -18.00 37.83
N GLU A 26 -31.18 -18.68 36.82
CA GLU A 26 -30.74 -20.01 36.43
C GLU A 26 -29.69 -19.85 35.33
N SER A 27 -28.53 -20.49 35.52
CA SER A 27 -27.49 -20.60 34.50
C SER A 27 -27.96 -21.52 33.39
N LEU A 28 -28.03 -21.01 32.16
CA LEU A 28 -28.02 -21.85 30.97
C LEU A 28 -26.57 -22.21 30.64
N ASP A 29 -26.33 -23.49 30.39
CA ASP A 29 -25.02 -24.05 30.06
C ASP A 29 -24.51 -23.57 28.69
N ASP A 30 -23.21 -23.77 28.45
CA ASP A 30 -22.60 -23.65 27.13
C ASP A 30 -23.16 -24.70 26.13
N ASP A 31 -22.84 -24.52 24.83
CA ASP A 31 -23.15 -25.43 23.71
C ASP A 31 -24.61 -25.56 23.22
N GLU A 32 -25.29 -24.45 22.84
CA GLU A 32 -26.12 -24.46 21.61
C GLU A 32 -26.49 -23.06 21.02
N PHE A 33 -25.52 -22.28 20.52
CA PHE A 33 -25.84 -21.13 19.62
C PHE A 33 -24.77 -20.81 18.57
N ASN A 34 -24.71 -21.62 17.50
CA ASN A 34 -24.02 -21.26 16.25
C ASN A 34 -24.82 -20.21 15.45
N ASN A 35 -25.02 -19.02 16.04
CA ASN A 35 -25.63 -17.88 15.38
C ASN A 35 -24.62 -17.27 14.40
N VAL A 36 -24.66 -17.68 13.14
CA VAL A 36 -23.85 -17.07 12.07
C VAL A 36 -24.27 -15.61 11.93
N ASN A 37 -23.40 -14.70 12.40
CA ASN A 37 -23.64 -13.26 12.43
C ASN A 37 -23.54 -12.67 11.01
N THR A 38 -24.59 -12.91 10.21
CA THR A 38 -24.76 -12.48 8.80
C THR A 38 -25.00 -10.97 8.66
N SER A 39 -24.36 -10.16 9.51
CA SER A 39 -24.40 -8.70 9.44
C SER A 39 -23.29 -8.17 8.53
N ILE A 40 -23.63 -7.37 7.53
CA ILE A 40 -22.62 -6.63 6.77
C ILE A 40 -22.06 -5.53 7.68
N GLN A 41 -20.74 -5.55 7.92
CA GLN A 41 -20.05 -4.53 8.72
C GLN A 41 -18.92 -3.89 7.91
N LEU A 42 -18.98 -2.56 7.73
CA LEU A 42 -17.92 -1.76 7.14
C LEU A 42 -17.36 -0.79 8.18
N ILE A 43 -16.05 -0.55 8.19
CA ILE A 43 -15.37 0.33 9.12
C ILE A 43 -14.46 1.32 8.40
N SER A 44 -14.36 2.52 8.95
CA SER A 44 -13.40 3.56 8.54
C SER A 44 -12.64 4.03 9.79
N ARG A 45 -11.30 4.06 9.74
CA ARG A 45 -10.41 4.24 10.91
C ARG A 45 -9.53 5.49 10.71
N PHE A 46 -9.65 6.45 11.61
CA PHE A 46 -9.03 7.78 11.51
C PHE A 46 -7.95 7.93 12.58
N SER A 47 -6.76 8.44 12.21
CA SER A 47 -5.81 8.98 13.19
C SER A 47 -4.98 10.12 12.59
N GLN A 48 -5.62 11.27 12.45
CA GLN A 48 -5.05 12.46 11.81
C GLN A 48 -5.64 13.71 12.45
N ASP A 49 -4.85 14.79 12.51
CA ASP A 49 -5.30 16.13 12.91
C ASP A 49 -6.10 16.15 14.21
N LEU A 50 -5.53 15.45 15.20
CA LEU A 50 -6.03 15.34 16.57
C LEU A 50 -7.35 14.55 16.72
N ILE A 51 -7.89 13.97 15.64
CA ILE A 51 -8.98 12.99 15.70
C ILE A 51 -8.45 11.56 15.59
N HIS A 52 -8.72 10.72 16.59
CA HIS A 52 -8.40 9.29 16.58
C HIS A 52 -9.62 8.41 16.89
N GLY A 53 -9.86 7.37 16.09
CA GLY A 53 -10.88 6.35 16.36
C GLY A 53 -11.46 5.73 15.10
N SER A 54 -12.75 5.37 15.12
CA SER A 54 -13.42 4.74 13.98
C SER A 54 -14.90 5.09 13.85
N ILE A 55 -15.41 4.96 12.62
CA ILE A 55 -16.84 4.98 12.30
C ILE A 55 -17.19 3.61 11.70
N LEU A 56 -18.16 2.95 12.30
CA LEU A 56 -18.68 1.63 11.92
C LEU A 56 -20.05 1.80 11.25
N PHE A 57 -20.24 1.14 10.11
CA PHE A 57 -21.52 0.99 9.43
C PHE A 57 -21.91 -0.49 9.55
N SER A 58 -23.13 -0.79 10.02
CA SER A 58 -23.58 -2.17 10.19
C SER A 58 -25.05 -2.35 9.80
N GLN A 59 -25.33 -3.39 9.02
CA GLN A 59 -26.66 -3.80 8.58
C GLN A 59 -26.95 -5.21 9.11
N HIS A 60 -28.08 -5.43 9.77
CA HIS A 60 -28.43 -6.74 10.32
C HIS A 60 -29.40 -7.47 9.40
N SER A 61 -29.12 -8.74 9.11
CA SER A 61 -29.93 -9.64 8.26
C SER A 61 -31.40 -9.85 8.67
N LEU A 62 -31.82 -9.35 9.85
CA LEU A 62 -33.20 -9.42 10.35
C LEU A 62 -33.95 -8.08 10.26
N ILE A 63 -33.25 -6.98 9.96
CA ILE A 63 -33.80 -5.62 9.81
C ILE A 63 -33.16 -5.01 8.57
N ASP A 64 -33.42 -5.63 7.41
CA ASP A 64 -32.67 -5.40 6.18
C ASP A 64 -32.78 -3.95 5.64
N ASP A 65 -33.86 -3.24 5.98
CA ASP A 65 -34.09 -1.85 5.53
C ASP A 65 -33.31 -0.76 6.30
N ILE A 66 -32.57 -1.10 7.37
CA ILE A 66 -31.89 -0.10 8.21
C ILE A 66 -30.39 -0.38 8.33
N ILE A 67 -29.58 0.63 8.01
CA ILE A 67 -28.15 0.68 8.34
C ILE A 67 -27.97 1.49 9.62
N LEU A 68 -27.20 0.95 10.55
CA LEU A 68 -26.73 1.63 11.74
C LEU A 68 -25.35 2.25 11.48
N ILE A 69 -25.13 3.48 11.93
CA ILE A 69 -23.85 4.17 11.88
C ILE A 69 -23.42 4.49 13.32
N SER A 70 -22.34 3.85 13.78
CA SER A 70 -21.78 4.02 15.12
C SER A 70 -20.44 4.76 15.04
N VAL A 71 -20.41 5.99 15.53
CA VAL A 71 -19.21 6.83 15.62
C VAL A 71 -18.55 6.61 16.98
N SER A 72 -17.26 6.28 17.00
CA SER A 72 -16.45 6.25 18.21
C SER A 72 -15.11 6.95 17.94
N LEU A 73 -15.06 8.24 18.26
CA LEU A 73 -13.91 9.12 17.98
C LEU A 73 -13.46 9.84 19.25
N LYS A 74 -12.16 10.10 19.33
CA LYS A 74 -11.54 10.97 20.34
C LYS A 74 -11.03 12.23 19.66
N ASN A 75 -11.30 13.38 20.26
CA ASN A 75 -10.77 14.67 19.83
C ASN A 75 -9.74 15.21 20.85
N PHE A 76 -8.49 15.31 20.43
CA PHE A 76 -7.40 15.95 21.19
C PHE A 76 -7.21 17.43 20.82
N GLY A 77 -8.03 17.97 19.90
CA GLY A 77 -7.94 19.33 19.38
C GLY A 77 -9.10 20.24 19.84
N ASN A 78 -9.01 21.51 19.44
CA ASN A 78 -10.00 22.54 19.82
C ASN A 78 -11.21 22.60 18.86
N SER A 79 -11.10 22.02 17.67
CA SER A 79 -12.18 22.01 16.67
C SER A 79 -13.25 20.98 17.05
N LEU A 80 -14.37 21.43 17.62
CA LEU A 80 -15.45 20.54 18.04
C LEU A 80 -16.40 20.14 16.90
N GLN A 81 -16.60 21.00 15.90
CA GLN A 81 -17.53 20.76 14.79
C GLN A 81 -16.83 20.19 13.55
N TRP A 82 -17.36 19.08 13.03
CA TRP A 82 -16.85 18.39 11.84
C TRP A 82 -17.98 18.02 10.89
N SER A 83 -17.99 18.63 9.70
CA SER A 83 -18.78 18.17 8.56
C SER A 83 -18.32 16.79 8.09
N TRP A 84 -19.23 15.95 7.59
CA TRP A 84 -18.94 14.55 7.26
C TRP A 84 -19.64 14.06 5.99
N GLN A 85 -18.86 13.48 5.06
CA GLN A 85 -19.32 13.20 3.70
C GLN A 85 -18.61 11.99 3.05
N ILE A 86 -19.32 11.27 2.20
CA ILE A 86 -18.76 10.18 1.39
C ILE A 86 -18.23 10.75 0.07
N LYS A 87 -17.01 10.34 -0.27
CA LYS A 87 -16.27 10.76 -1.47
C LYS A 87 -16.13 9.59 -2.45
N GLU A 88 -15.86 9.91 -3.72
CA GLU A 88 -15.92 8.94 -4.83
C GLU A 88 -14.92 7.78 -4.74
N PHE A 89 -13.65 8.07 -4.39
CA PHE A 89 -12.51 7.14 -4.46
C PHE A 89 -11.98 6.74 -3.07
N PRO A 90 -11.28 5.60 -2.95
CA PRO A 90 -10.56 5.21 -1.72
C PRO A 90 -9.40 6.18 -1.40
N VAL A 91 -8.91 6.14 -0.16
CA VAL A 91 -7.67 6.81 0.23
C VAL A 91 -6.48 5.96 -0.23
N ASP A 92 -5.49 6.57 -0.88
CA ASP A 92 -4.21 5.91 -1.19
C ASP A 92 -3.21 6.20 -0.06
N TYR A 93 -2.92 5.19 0.77
CA TYR A 93 -2.09 5.34 1.96
C TYR A 93 -0.58 5.38 1.65
N THR A 94 -0.16 5.27 0.38
CA THR A 94 1.22 5.64 -0.02
C THR A 94 1.44 7.16 0.02
N ILE A 95 0.35 7.94 -0.07
CA ILE A 95 0.37 9.40 -0.06
C ILE A 95 0.37 9.89 1.40
N LEU A 96 1.51 10.40 1.85
CA LEU A 96 1.72 10.84 3.24
C LEU A 96 1.23 12.27 3.53
N ASN A 97 1.10 13.11 2.50
CA ASN A 97 0.70 14.52 2.60
C ASN A 97 -0.42 14.82 1.57
N ASP A 98 -1.42 15.64 1.92
CA ASP A 98 -2.56 16.02 1.05
C ASP A 98 -3.43 14.86 0.52
N ARG A 99 -3.35 13.66 1.11
CA ARG A 99 -4.12 12.48 0.65
C ARG A 99 -5.64 12.68 0.65
N CYS A 100 -6.15 13.63 1.44
CA CYS A 100 -7.58 13.88 1.63
C CYS A 100 -8.17 14.96 0.69
N SER A 101 -7.38 15.56 -0.21
CA SER A 101 -7.88 16.59 -1.13
C SER A 101 -8.85 16.03 -2.19
N ASP A 102 -9.71 16.89 -2.74
CA ASP A 102 -10.71 16.50 -3.75
C ASP A 102 -10.08 15.91 -5.03
N LYS A 103 -8.83 16.30 -5.36
CA LYS A 103 -8.03 15.68 -6.43
C LYS A 103 -7.76 14.19 -6.17
N ASN A 104 -7.61 13.82 -4.90
CA ASN A 104 -7.31 12.47 -4.49
C ASN A 104 -8.60 11.65 -4.31
N LEU A 105 -9.58 12.19 -3.58
CA LEU A 105 -10.82 11.48 -3.21
C LEU A 105 -11.99 11.62 -4.20
N GLY A 106 -11.92 12.53 -5.18
CA GLY A 106 -12.95 12.72 -6.21
C GLY A 106 -14.16 13.54 -5.76
N ASN A 107 -15.32 13.28 -6.35
CA ASN A 107 -16.53 14.05 -6.09
C ASN A 107 -17.16 13.75 -4.70
N LYS A 108 -18.02 14.66 -4.21
CA LYS A 108 -18.92 14.37 -3.07
C LYS A 108 -20.09 13.54 -3.59
N LEU A 109 -20.39 12.42 -2.94
CA LEU A 109 -21.49 11.52 -3.31
C LEU A 109 -22.67 11.62 -2.33
N LEU A 110 -22.39 11.67 -1.03
CA LEU A 110 -23.39 11.84 0.03
C LEU A 110 -22.85 12.81 1.08
N ASN A 111 -23.71 13.70 1.58
CA ASN A 111 -23.43 14.54 2.73
C ASN A 111 -24.24 14.02 3.92
N PHE A 112 -23.60 13.74 5.05
CA PHE A 112 -24.34 13.35 6.25
C PHE A 112 -24.85 14.58 7.02
N ASP A 113 -24.22 15.75 6.88
CA ASP A 113 -24.71 17.02 7.48
C ASP A 113 -26.17 17.30 7.10
N ASP A 114 -26.56 17.01 5.85
CA ASP A 114 -27.90 17.23 5.29
C ASP A 114 -28.98 16.35 5.95
N THR A 115 -28.58 15.28 6.65
CA THR A 115 -29.47 14.27 7.27
C THR A 115 -29.36 14.26 8.81
N PHE A 116 -28.15 14.49 9.35
CA PHE A 116 -27.83 14.32 10.77
C PHE A 116 -27.23 15.57 11.42
N GLY A 117 -26.88 16.60 10.65
CA GLY A 117 -26.02 17.68 11.10
C GLY A 117 -24.53 17.30 11.17
N GLU A 118 -23.70 18.29 11.47
CA GLU A 118 -22.26 18.12 11.72
C GLU A 118 -22.02 17.26 12.97
N LEU A 119 -20.88 16.54 13.01
CA LEU A 119 -20.45 15.81 14.19
C LEU A 119 -19.86 16.77 15.23
N THR A 120 -20.43 16.78 16.44
CA THR A 120 -19.80 17.36 17.63
C THR A 120 -18.84 16.35 18.26
N LEU A 121 -17.54 16.57 18.07
CA LEU A 121 -16.47 15.71 18.55
C LEU A 121 -15.81 16.29 19.81
N GLU A 122 -16.05 15.64 20.94
CA GLU A 122 -15.37 15.86 22.22
C GLU A 122 -14.26 14.81 22.42
N ASN A 123 -13.57 14.86 23.57
CA ASN A 123 -12.44 13.97 23.90
C ASN A 123 -12.78 12.47 23.78
N HIS A 124 -14.04 12.06 24.03
CA HIS A 124 -14.49 10.67 23.89
C HIS A 124 -15.92 10.58 23.33
N THR A 125 -16.17 11.13 22.14
CA THR A 125 -17.49 11.05 21.47
C THR A 125 -17.86 9.62 21.08
N ARG A 126 -19.05 9.20 21.52
CA ARG A 126 -19.78 8.03 21.01
C ARG A 126 -21.17 8.48 20.55
N LEU A 127 -21.47 8.30 19.27
CA LEU A 127 -22.77 8.64 18.66
C LEU A 127 -23.29 7.45 17.84
N GLN A 128 -24.60 7.38 17.70
CA GLN A 128 -25.27 6.29 17.00
C GLN A 128 -26.42 6.87 16.17
N PHE A 129 -26.39 6.65 14.86
CA PHE A 129 -27.39 7.10 13.90
C PHE A 129 -27.97 5.90 13.15
N SER A 130 -29.15 6.07 12.56
CA SER A 130 -29.80 5.08 11.70
C SER A 130 -30.23 5.73 10.39
N ILE A 131 -30.06 5.03 9.28
CA ILE A 131 -30.44 5.48 7.94
C ILE A 131 -31.14 4.36 7.17
N SER A 132 -32.07 4.71 6.29
CA SER A 132 -32.73 3.74 5.42
C SER A 132 -31.77 3.23 4.35
N LYS A 133 -31.85 1.93 4.05
CA LYS A 133 -31.18 1.27 2.92
C LYS A 133 -31.50 1.92 1.56
N SER A 134 -32.65 2.60 1.45
CA SER A 134 -33.04 3.38 0.26
C SER A 134 -32.24 4.68 0.05
N ILE A 135 -31.42 5.10 1.02
CA ILE A 135 -30.58 6.31 0.96
C ILE A 135 -29.09 5.94 0.97
N LEU A 136 -28.74 4.82 1.62
CA LEU A 136 -27.37 4.34 1.77
C LEU A 136 -27.35 2.82 1.53
N GLU A 137 -26.45 2.34 0.67
CA GLU A 137 -26.17 0.91 0.50
C GLU A 137 -24.77 0.59 1.04
N LEU A 138 -24.58 -0.55 1.73
CA LEU A 138 -23.23 -0.99 2.12
C LEU A 138 -22.49 -1.64 0.93
N THR A 139 -23.16 -2.56 0.26
CA THR A 139 -22.73 -3.31 -0.94
C THR A 139 -23.80 -3.21 -2.04
N GLY A 140 -23.48 -3.64 -3.25
CA GLY A 140 -24.37 -3.51 -4.41
C GLY A 140 -24.11 -2.23 -5.22
N PRO A 141 -24.94 -1.94 -6.25
CA PRO A 141 -24.64 -0.91 -7.26
C PRO A 141 -24.46 0.51 -6.73
N LEU A 142 -25.05 0.88 -5.59
CA LEU A 142 -24.84 2.18 -4.93
C LEU A 142 -23.96 2.09 -3.67
N GLY A 143 -23.39 0.91 -3.41
CA GLY A 143 -22.61 0.58 -2.20
C GLY A 143 -21.47 1.56 -1.88
N ILE A 144 -21.15 1.68 -0.59
CA ILE A 144 -20.12 2.59 -0.05
C ILE A 144 -18.77 1.94 0.29
N TRP A 145 -18.65 0.60 0.30
CA TRP A 145 -17.33 -0.02 0.53
C TRP A 145 -16.33 0.35 -0.59
N TYR A 146 -15.04 0.43 -0.24
CA TYR A 146 -13.96 0.95 -1.09
C TYR A 146 -14.08 2.43 -1.52
N ARG A 147 -15.06 3.18 -0.99
CA ARG A 147 -15.09 4.64 -1.05
C ARG A 147 -14.36 5.23 0.14
N SER A 148 -14.17 6.55 0.19
CA SER A 148 -13.63 7.21 1.38
C SER A 148 -14.68 8.04 2.12
N LEU A 149 -14.56 8.06 3.44
CA LEU A 149 -15.27 8.97 4.33
C LEU A 149 -14.32 10.14 4.64
N LEU A 150 -14.77 11.36 4.38
CA LEU A 150 -14.05 12.60 4.62
C LEU A 150 -14.75 13.37 5.75
N LEU A 151 -14.00 13.74 6.79
CA LEU A 151 -14.43 14.67 7.83
C LEU A 151 -13.65 15.99 7.65
N LYS A 152 -14.31 17.13 7.82
CA LYS A 152 -13.70 18.45 7.67
C LYS A 152 -14.20 19.42 8.73
N ASP A 153 -13.27 20.14 9.38
CA ASP A 153 -13.59 21.14 10.40
C ASP A 153 -13.75 22.57 9.86
N ASN A 154 -14.19 23.46 10.75
CA ASN A 154 -14.41 24.88 10.47
C ASN A 154 -13.11 25.69 10.26
N ALA A 155 -11.94 25.15 10.59
CA ALA A 155 -10.64 25.74 10.28
C ALA A 155 -10.09 25.32 8.90
N GLY A 156 -10.71 24.31 8.27
CA GLY A 156 -10.33 23.78 6.96
C GLY A 156 -9.45 22.52 7.01
N ASN A 157 -9.19 21.96 8.18
CA ASN A 157 -8.49 20.68 8.34
C ASN A 157 -9.33 19.54 7.74
N THR A 158 -8.69 18.56 7.10
CA THR A 158 -9.39 17.48 6.39
C THR A 158 -8.79 16.12 6.69
N ILE A 159 -9.60 15.22 7.24
CA ILE A 159 -9.19 13.86 7.62
C ILE A 159 -10.04 12.82 6.88
N CYS A 160 -9.40 11.75 6.42
CA CYS A 160 -10.06 10.78 5.56
C CYS A 160 -9.60 9.35 5.83
N SER A 161 -10.50 8.40 5.58
CA SER A 161 -10.21 6.96 5.61
C SER A 161 -11.10 6.21 4.61
N THR A 162 -10.54 5.17 3.98
CA THR A 162 -11.32 4.23 3.17
C THR A 162 -12.34 3.48 4.04
N ILE A 163 -13.53 3.27 3.51
CA ILE A 163 -14.60 2.47 4.11
C ILE A 163 -14.40 1.02 3.67
N MET A 164 -13.84 0.18 4.53
CA MET A 164 -13.49 -1.21 4.22
C MET A 164 -14.38 -2.19 5.00
N ALA A 165 -14.57 -3.41 4.49
CA ALA A 165 -15.26 -4.44 5.26
C ALA A 165 -14.44 -4.83 6.50
N LYS A 166 -15.14 -5.07 7.61
CA LYS A 166 -14.55 -5.20 8.94
C LYS A 166 -14.06 -6.62 9.22
N ASP A 167 -12.82 -6.70 9.67
CA ASP A 167 -12.17 -7.71 10.54
C ASP A 167 -12.28 -9.23 10.24
N ASP A 168 -12.99 -9.68 9.19
CA ASP A 168 -12.92 -11.08 8.70
C ASP A 168 -13.02 -11.22 7.15
N SER A 169 -13.44 -10.19 6.42
CA SER A 169 -13.70 -10.31 4.97
C SER A 169 -12.48 -10.75 4.13
N GLU A 170 -12.71 -11.70 3.23
CA GLU A 170 -11.79 -11.99 2.12
C GLU A 170 -11.80 -10.80 1.15
N LEU A 171 -10.77 -9.95 1.22
CA LEU A 171 -10.49 -8.98 0.17
C LEU A 171 -9.51 -9.61 -0.81
N ARG A 172 -9.96 -9.86 -2.04
CA ARG A 172 -9.09 -10.30 -3.14
C ARG A 172 -8.80 -9.11 -4.04
N VAL A 173 -7.56 -8.93 -4.47
CA VAL A 173 -7.12 -7.78 -5.28
C VAL A 173 -6.34 -8.29 -6.48
N ALA A 174 -6.70 -7.83 -7.68
CA ALA A 174 -5.93 -8.02 -8.90
C ALA A 174 -5.56 -6.65 -9.51
N GLU A 175 -4.44 -6.59 -10.22
CA GLU A 175 -3.94 -5.39 -10.89
C GLU A 175 -3.55 -5.71 -12.33
N ALA A 176 -4.00 -4.87 -13.27
CA ALA A 176 -3.41 -4.72 -14.59
C ALA A 176 -2.63 -3.39 -14.65
N LYS A 177 -1.29 -3.48 -14.71
CA LYS A 177 -0.37 -2.34 -14.63
C LYS A 177 0.11 -1.92 -16.02
N PHE A 178 -0.46 -0.84 -16.55
CA PHE A 178 -0.14 -0.30 -17.88
C PHE A 178 1.12 0.56 -17.83
N GLN A 179 2.04 0.30 -18.78
CA GLN A 179 3.33 1.00 -18.86
C GLN A 179 3.73 1.40 -20.29
N THR A 180 3.00 1.01 -21.35
CA THR A 180 3.48 1.14 -22.74
C THR A 180 3.00 2.42 -23.43
N ARG A 181 1.75 2.47 -23.93
CA ARG A 181 1.09 3.69 -24.44
C ARG A 181 0.43 4.41 -23.28
N PHE A 182 -0.36 3.68 -22.49
CA PHE A 182 -1.00 4.17 -21.29
C PHE A 182 -0.10 3.93 -20.08
N PHE A 183 -0.28 4.76 -19.06
CA PHE A 183 0.39 4.64 -17.78
C PHE A 183 -0.61 4.61 -16.65
N GLY A 184 -0.41 3.69 -15.72
CA GLY A 184 -1.20 3.57 -14.51
C GLY A 184 -1.75 2.17 -14.31
N ASN A 185 -2.90 2.06 -13.65
CA ASN A 185 -3.35 0.81 -13.08
C ASN A 185 -4.87 0.68 -13.25
N ILE A 186 -5.32 -0.52 -13.60
CA ILE A 186 -6.70 -0.97 -13.36
C ILE A 186 -6.61 -1.97 -12.20
N TYR A 187 -7.22 -1.62 -11.07
CA TYR A 187 -7.41 -2.52 -9.94
C TYR A 187 -8.79 -3.14 -10.04
N ILE A 188 -8.87 -4.45 -9.83
CA ILE A 188 -10.12 -5.20 -9.70
C ILE A 188 -10.11 -5.79 -8.29
N VAL A 189 -11.14 -5.51 -7.51
CA VAL A 189 -11.18 -5.86 -6.09
C VAL A 189 -12.51 -6.50 -5.78
N TRP A 190 -12.46 -7.63 -5.08
CA TRP A 190 -13.62 -8.36 -4.59
C TRP A 190 -13.62 -8.31 -3.06
N VAL A 191 -14.81 -8.17 -2.46
CA VAL A 191 -15.01 -8.35 -1.02
C VAL A 191 -16.00 -9.49 -0.77
N GLY A 192 -15.53 -10.52 -0.08
CA GLY A 192 -16.36 -11.61 0.44
C GLY A 192 -16.79 -11.33 1.86
N ILE A 193 -18.09 -11.21 2.10
CA ILE A 193 -18.68 -11.09 3.45
C ILE A 193 -19.25 -12.44 3.92
N SER A 194 -19.56 -13.32 2.97
CA SER A 194 -19.81 -14.74 3.17
C SER A 194 -19.34 -15.50 1.91
N SER A 195 -19.37 -16.83 1.93
CA SER A 195 -19.13 -17.67 0.75
C SER A 195 -20.15 -17.50 -0.39
N SER A 196 -21.23 -16.72 -0.16
CA SER A 196 -22.29 -16.44 -1.14
C SER A 196 -22.47 -14.95 -1.48
N LEU A 197 -21.77 -14.05 -0.78
CA LEU A 197 -21.85 -12.60 -0.97
C LEU A 197 -20.47 -12.04 -1.30
N MET A 198 -20.13 -12.10 -2.59
CA MET A 198 -19.01 -11.43 -3.22
C MET A 198 -19.53 -10.20 -3.98
N ASP A 199 -19.05 -9.01 -3.64
CA ASP A 199 -19.25 -7.78 -4.43
C ASP A 199 -17.91 -7.34 -5.02
N ALA A 200 -17.91 -6.75 -6.21
CA ALA A 200 -16.69 -6.38 -6.92
C ALA A 200 -16.71 -4.94 -7.47
N ILE A 201 -15.52 -4.34 -7.45
CA ILE A 201 -15.26 -3.04 -8.07
C ILE A 201 -14.12 -3.11 -9.07
N ILE A 202 -14.13 -2.16 -10.00
CA ILE A 202 -13.01 -1.86 -10.88
C ILE A 202 -12.63 -0.40 -10.67
N PHE A 203 -11.49 -0.15 -10.02
CA PHE A 203 -10.91 1.17 -9.84
C PHE A 203 -9.82 1.42 -10.88
N THR A 204 -10.03 2.42 -11.74
CA THR A 204 -9.11 2.75 -12.83
C THR A 204 -8.45 4.10 -12.58
N ASN A 205 -7.15 4.17 -12.92
CA ASN A 205 -6.40 5.41 -12.99
C ASN A 205 -5.37 5.28 -14.11
N LEU A 206 -5.75 5.70 -15.32
CA LEU A 206 -4.92 5.61 -16.54
C LEU A 206 -4.70 7.00 -17.15
N GLU A 207 -3.52 7.22 -17.72
CA GLU A 207 -3.17 8.40 -18.52
C GLU A 207 -2.45 7.99 -19.81
N ASP A 208 -2.74 8.62 -20.96
CA ASP A 208 -1.90 8.46 -22.17
C ASP A 208 -0.55 9.17 -21.97
N ARG A 209 0.54 8.51 -22.40
CA ARG A 209 1.93 9.02 -22.35
C ARG A 209 2.26 10.00 -23.49
N LYS A 210 1.42 10.05 -24.54
CA LYS A 210 1.59 10.95 -25.69
C LYS A 210 1.23 12.41 -25.37
N SER A 211 0.26 12.65 -24.50
CA SER A 211 -0.17 14.02 -24.18
C SER A 211 0.52 14.60 -22.94
N LEU A 212 0.91 15.87 -23.08
CA LEU A 212 1.38 16.75 -22.01
C LEU A 212 0.25 17.16 -21.04
N LYS A 213 -1.01 17.04 -21.46
CA LYS A 213 -2.20 17.25 -20.64
C LYS A 213 -2.89 15.91 -20.39
N THR A 214 -3.78 15.84 -19.40
CA THR A 214 -4.73 14.73 -19.29
C THR A 214 -5.84 14.91 -20.32
N GLU A 215 -5.59 14.43 -21.54
CA GLU A 215 -6.63 14.30 -22.57
C GLU A 215 -7.63 13.23 -22.16
N LEU A 216 -8.89 13.64 -22.01
CA LEU A 216 -10.00 12.75 -21.69
C LEU A 216 -10.38 11.95 -22.93
N THR A 217 -10.12 10.65 -22.88
CA THR A 217 -10.42 9.70 -23.96
C THR A 217 -11.17 8.50 -23.39
N THR A 218 -11.96 7.83 -24.23
CA THR A 218 -12.79 6.69 -23.84
C THR A 218 -12.50 5.51 -24.75
N ASN A 219 -12.23 4.35 -24.16
CA ASN A 219 -11.75 3.19 -24.90
C ASN A 219 -12.60 1.95 -24.58
N ASN A 220 -12.88 1.15 -25.61
CA ASN A 220 -13.46 -0.16 -25.38
C ASN A 220 -12.40 -1.06 -24.70
N TRP A 221 -12.82 -1.95 -23.81
CA TRP A 221 -11.94 -2.70 -22.93
C TRP A 221 -12.51 -4.08 -22.65
N LYS A 222 -11.65 -5.10 -22.71
CA LYS A 222 -12.03 -6.50 -22.54
C LYS A 222 -10.96 -7.31 -21.82
N ILE A 223 -11.36 -8.41 -21.20
CA ILE A 223 -10.44 -9.41 -20.64
C ILE A 223 -10.23 -10.52 -21.65
N PHE A 224 -8.97 -10.78 -21.99
CA PHE A 224 -8.53 -11.91 -22.82
C PHE A 224 -7.76 -12.94 -21.98
N SER A 225 -7.70 -14.16 -22.49
CA SER A 225 -6.91 -15.26 -21.92
C SER A 225 -5.91 -15.79 -22.95
N THR A 226 -4.75 -16.25 -22.47
CA THR A 226 -3.74 -16.93 -23.28
C THR A 226 -4.16 -18.36 -23.61
N ASP A 227 -3.63 -18.95 -24.68
CA ASP A 227 -3.78 -20.39 -24.89
C ASP A 227 -3.05 -21.17 -23.76
N VAL A 228 -3.54 -22.37 -23.46
CA VAL A 228 -2.87 -23.35 -22.59
C VAL A 228 -1.54 -23.79 -23.22
N LEU A 229 -1.46 -23.81 -24.55
CA LEU A 229 -0.28 -24.24 -25.31
C LEU A 229 0.79 -23.14 -25.50
N GLU A 230 0.52 -21.88 -25.13
CA GLU A 230 1.49 -20.79 -25.26
C GLU A 230 2.61 -20.89 -24.22
N SER A 231 3.86 -20.74 -24.68
CA SER A 231 5.02 -20.78 -23.79
C SER A 231 5.12 -19.53 -22.91
N ILE A 232 5.87 -19.61 -21.82
CA ILE A 232 6.17 -18.46 -20.95
C ILE A 232 6.80 -17.31 -21.76
N LEU A 233 7.57 -17.60 -22.81
CA LEU A 233 8.14 -16.59 -23.69
C LEU A 233 7.08 -15.90 -24.55
N ASP A 234 6.11 -16.65 -25.07
CA ASP A 234 4.99 -16.11 -25.85
C ASP A 234 4.07 -15.24 -24.97
N LYS A 235 3.73 -15.75 -23.79
CA LYS A 235 2.99 -15.03 -22.74
C LYS A 235 3.73 -13.75 -22.28
N SER A 236 5.06 -13.67 -22.42
CA SER A 236 5.85 -12.50 -22.03
C SER A 236 6.02 -11.41 -23.12
N LYS A 237 5.41 -11.56 -24.29
CA LYS A 237 5.54 -10.59 -25.40
C LYS A 237 4.96 -9.21 -25.03
N LEU A 238 5.57 -8.16 -25.60
CA LEU A 238 5.14 -6.77 -25.43
C LEU A 238 4.02 -6.35 -26.41
N ASN A 239 3.69 -7.20 -27.39
CA ASN A 239 2.60 -6.96 -28.35
C ASN A 239 1.44 -7.91 -28.06
N CYS A 240 0.23 -7.34 -28.02
CA CYS A 240 -1.00 -7.99 -27.59
C CYS A 240 -1.62 -8.89 -28.68
N ASP A 241 -1.04 -8.89 -29.87
CA ASP A 241 -1.56 -9.47 -31.12
C ASP A 241 -1.82 -11.00 -31.07
N ALA A 242 -1.28 -11.68 -30.06
CA ALA A 242 -1.54 -13.11 -29.80
C ALA A 242 -2.85 -13.37 -29.03
N LEU A 243 -3.41 -12.35 -28.35
CA LEU A 243 -4.60 -12.48 -27.51
C LEU A 243 -5.87 -12.60 -28.37
N GLN A 244 -6.31 -13.83 -28.60
CA GLN A 244 -7.47 -14.14 -29.45
C GLN A 244 -8.66 -14.72 -28.66
N ILE A 245 -8.44 -15.27 -27.47
CA ILE A 245 -9.48 -15.90 -26.65
C ILE A 245 -10.07 -14.88 -25.67
N LEU A 246 -11.33 -14.47 -25.88
CA LEU A 246 -12.07 -13.67 -24.90
C LEU A 246 -12.28 -14.50 -23.61
N TYR A 247 -12.09 -13.89 -22.44
CA TYR A 247 -12.35 -14.55 -21.17
C TYR A 247 -13.85 -14.60 -20.87
N ASP A 248 -14.48 -15.73 -21.13
CA ASP A 248 -15.90 -15.95 -20.86
C ASP A 248 -16.15 -17.41 -20.38
N PRO A 249 -15.90 -17.70 -19.09
CA PRO A 249 -15.97 -19.08 -18.56
C PRO A 249 -17.39 -19.65 -18.51
N GLU A 250 -18.41 -18.79 -18.49
CA GLU A 250 -19.83 -19.18 -18.37
C GLU A 250 -20.63 -18.92 -19.66
N SER A 251 -20.00 -18.44 -20.73
CA SER A 251 -20.67 -17.98 -21.97
C SER A 251 -21.71 -16.86 -21.72
N ASN A 252 -21.44 -15.99 -20.75
CA ASN A 252 -22.31 -14.89 -20.31
C ASN A 252 -21.77 -13.50 -20.70
N GLY A 253 -20.67 -13.44 -21.46
CA GLY A 253 -20.00 -12.23 -21.89
C GLY A 253 -19.06 -11.61 -20.84
N LEU A 254 -18.68 -12.32 -19.78
CA LEU A 254 -18.01 -11.78 -18.59
C LEU A 254 -16.87 -10.80 -18.89
N GLY A 255 -15.98 -11.19 -19.81
CA GLY A 255 -14.81 -10.42 -20.23
C GLY A 255 -15.08 -9.24 -21.16
N ASP A 256 -16.28 -9.06 -21.73
CA ASP A 256 -16.61 -7.88 -22.54
C ASP A 256 -17.06 -6.71 -21.65
N LEU A 257 -16.12 -6.21 -20.85
CA LEU A 257 -16.36 -5.15 -19.87
C LEU A 257 -16.90 -3.87 -20.52
N GLY A 258 -16.47 -3.54 -21.74
CA GLY A 258 -16.97 -2.37 -22.47
C GLY A 258 -18.43 -2.49 -22.89
N ALA A 259 -18.90 -3.69 -23.28
CA ALA A 259 -20.31 -3.94 -23.55
C ALA A 259 -21.15 -3.98 -22.26
N ARG A 260 -20.61 -4.51 -21.16
CA ARG A 260 -21.32 -4.71 -19.88
C ARG A 260 -21.37 -3.45 -19.00
N LEU A 261 -20.30 -2.66 -18.96
CA LEU A 261 -20.07 -1.56 -18.01
C LEU A 261 -19.82 -0.20 -18.69
N GLY A 262 -19.77 -0.16 -20.03
CA GLY A 262 -19.37 1.02 -20.80
C GLY A 262 -17.85 1.18 -20.94
N PRO A 263 -17.37 2.11 -21.79
CA PRO A 263 -15.95 2.27 -22.09
C PRO A 263 -15.17 2.88 -20.92
N VAL A 264 -13.94 2.38 -20.70
CA VAL A 264 -13.04 2.90 -19.66
C VAL A 264 -12.62 4.33 -19.97
N GLN A 265 -12.51 5.14 -18.93
CA GLN A 265 -12.06 6.53 -19.01
C GLN A 265 -10.54 6.60 -18.88
N ILE A 266 -9.88 7.35 -19.76
CA ILE A 266 -8.45 7.63 -19.71
C ILE A 266 -8.25 9.13 -19.51
N GLY A 267 -7.28 9.50 -18.67
CA GLY A 267 -7.06 10.87 -18.21
C GLY A 267 -7.89 11.27 -16.98
N LYS A 268 -8.77 10.38 -16.47
CA LYS A 268 -9.60 10.57 -15.27
C LYS A 268 -9.68 9.26 -14.49
N LYS A 269 -9.62 9.34 -13.15
CA LYS A 269 -9.96 8.22 -12.25
C LYS A 269 -11.42 7.79 -12.44
N SER A 270 -11.72 6.51 -12.29
CA SER A 270 -13.09 5.99 -12.17
C SER A 270 -13.19 4.85 -11.16
N LEU A 271 -14.32 4.74 -10.46
CA LEU A 271 -14.67 3.57 -9.65
C LEU A 271 -16.00 3.03 -10.17
N ILE A 272 -15.93 1.86 -10.80
CA ILE A 272 -17.07 1.15 -11.40
C ILE A 272 -17.42 -0.03 -10.46
N ARG A 273 -18.70 -0.35 -10.32
CA ARG A 273 -19.17 -1.56 -9.62
C ARG A 273 -19.61 -2.61 -10.64
N ASP A 274 -19.29 -3.86 -10.38
CA ASP A 274 -19.78 -5.01 -11.16
C ASP A 274 -20.07 -6.17 -10.20
N THR A 275 -21.28 -6.17 -9.64
CA THR A 275 -21.76 -7.21 -8.69
C THR A 275 -21.76 -8.63 -9.28
N ASN A 276 -21.59 -8.75 -10.61
CA ASN A 276 -21.66 -10.00 -11.34
C ASN A 276 -20.26 -10.47 -11.79
N LEU A 277 -19.19 -9.74 -11.42
CA LEU A 277 -17.83 -10.11 -11.76
C LEU A 277 -17.32 -11.21 -10.82
N ALA A 278 -17.49 -12.47 -11.21
CA ALA A 278 -16.93 -13.61 -10.49
C ALA A 278 -15.42 -13.45 -10.23
N THR A 279 -14.93 -14.00 -9.10
CA THR A 279 -13.49 -14.01 -8.79
C THR A 279 -12.73 -14.79 -9.86
N PHE A 280 -11.70 -14.18 -10.46
CA PHE A 280 -10.94 -14.83 -11.53
C PHE A 280 -10.07 -15.95 -11.00
N ASP A 281 -10.05 -17.07 -11.73
CA ASP A 281 -9.30 -18.27 -11.40
C ASP A 281 -7.82 -18.18 -11.85
N ILE A 282 -7.12 -17.15 -11.36
CA ILE A 282 -5.77 -16.75 -11.79
C ILE A 282 -4.67 -17.69 -11.25
N GLU A 283 -4.97 -18.52 -10.25
CA GLU A 283 -3.96 -19.35 -9.57
C GLU A 283 -3.58 -20.61 -10.38
N TYR A 284 -4.33 -20.96 -11.44
CA TYR A 284 -3.96 -22.04 -12.36
C TYR A 284 -2.97 -21.56 -13.44
N GLU A 285 -1.69 -21.91 -13.25
CA GLU A 285 -0.54 -21.54 -14.11
C GLU A 285 -0.72 -21.72 -15.63
N ASN A 286 -1.66 -22.57 -16.05
CA ASN A 286 -1.96 -22.88 -17.45
C ASN A 286 -2.38 -21.66 -18.28
N ARG A 287 -3.10 -20.68 -17.70
CA ARG A 287 -3.62 -19.50 -18.41
C ARG A 287 -3.34 -18.21 -17.66
N ALA A 288 -2.84 -17.21 -18.38
CA ALA A 288 -2.78 -15.83 -17.89
C ALA A 288 -3.95 -15.02 -18.46
N LEU A 289 -4.41 -14.03 -17.69
CA LEU A 289 -5.46 -13.08 -18.10
C LEU A 289 -4.84 -11.71 -18.42
N TYR A 290 -5.40 -11.02 -19.40
CA TYR A 290 -4.93 -9.74 -19.89
C TYR A 290 -6.09 -8.74 -20.01
N MET A 291 -5.90 -7.56 -19.44
CA MET A 291 -6.77 -6.41 -19.69
C MET A 291 -6.32 -5.77 -21.00
N VAL A 292 -7.20 -5.74 -22.00
CA VAL A 292 -6.92 -5.25 -23.36
C VAL A 292 -7.73 -3.99 -23.63
N LEU A 293 -7.05 -2.94 -24.11
CA LEU A 293 -7.66 -1.64 -24.44
C LEU A 293 -7.67 -1.45 -25.96
N PHE A 294 -8.84 -1.17 -26.51
CA PHE A 294 -9.09 -1.05 -27.94
C PHE A 294 -9.16 0.41 -28.40
N ASP A 295 -8.99 0.62 -29.70
CA ASP A 295 -9.01 1.93 -30.34
C ASP A 295 -10.41 2.53 -30.36
N SER A 296 -10.52 3.78 -29.92
CA SER A 296 -11.77 4.55 -29.89
C SER A 296 -12.33 4.80 -31.30
N GLU A 297 -11.46 4.82 -32.32
CA GLU A 297 -11.87 4.98 -33.73
C GLU A 297 -12.03 3.64 -34.47
N ARG A 298 -11.51 2.54 -33.92
CA ARG A 298 -11.39 1.23 -34.61
C ARG A 298 -11.57 0.09 -33.61
N ALA A 299 -12.82 -0.31 -33.38
CA ALA A 299 -13.20 -1.22 -32.29
C ALA A 299 -12.41 -2.56 -32.23
N ASP A 300 -11.87 -3.04 -33.35
CA ASP A 300 -11.11 -4.30 -33.44
C ASP A 300 -9.58 -4.11 -33.26
N ASN A 301 -9.08 -2.87 -33.22
CA ASN A 301 -7.65 -2.56 -33.13
C ASN A 301 -7.21 -2.46 -31.66
N ILE A 302 -6.27 -3.29 -31.22
CA ILE A 302 -5.70 -3.21 -29.86
C ILE A 302 -4.71 -2.04 -29.79
N LEU A 303 -4.81 -1.22 -28.73
CA LEU A 303 -3.90 -0.09 -28.47
C LEU A 303 -2.83 -0.39 -27.41
N ASP A 304 -3.19 -1.14 -26.38
CA ASP A 304 -2.32 -1.50 -25.25
C ASP A 304 -2.95 -2.67 -24.49
N CYS A 305 -2.15 -3.41 -23.72
CA CYS A 305 -2.65 -4.42 -22.79
C CYS A 305 -1.72 -4.57 -21.59
N ALA A 306 -2.27 -5.10 -20.49
CA ALA A 306 -1.50 -5.46 -19.30
C ALA A 306 -2.03 -6.76 -18.70
N GLN A 307 -1.12 -7.62 -18.28
CA GLN A 307 -1.46 -8.87 -17.58
C GLN A 307 -2.15 -8.54 -16.25
N ILE A 308 -3.30 -9.17 -16.01
CA ILE A 308 -4.03 -9.13 -14.75
C ILE A 308 -3.31 -10.08 -13.79
N ASN A 309 -2.72 -9.53 -12.73
CA ASN A 309 -1.99 -10.30 -11.72
C ASN A 309 -2.70 -10.20 -10.37
N LEU A 310 -2.92 -11.33 -9.70
CA LEU A 310 -3.38 -11.35 -8.32
C LEU A 310 -2.30 -10.73 -7.40
N LYS A 311 -2.72 -9.86 -6.48
CA LYS A 311 -1.86 -9.22 -5.49
C LYS A 311 -2.11 -9.86 -4.13
N LYS A 312 -1.10 -10.55 -3.62
CA LYS A 312 -1.09 -11.04 -2.24
C LYS A 312 -0.78 -9.87 -1.30
N SER A 313 -1.22 -9.98 -0.04
CA SER A 313 -0.93 -8.96 0.98
C SER A 313 0.58 -8.85 1.22
N ILE A 314 1.08 -7.63 1.50
CA ILE A 314 2.43 -7.50 2.04
C ILE A 314 2.32 -7.75 3.54
N THR A 315 2.93 -8.83 4.00
CA THR A 315 3.20 -9.07 5.43
C THR A 315 4.70 -8.94 5.67
N LEU A 316 5.11 -8.08 6.59
CA LEU A 316 6.49 -7.96 7.07
C LEU A 316 6.58 -8.43 8.52
N LYS A 317 7.66 -9.13 8.88
CA LYS A 317 7.95 -9.48 10.27
C LYS A 317 9.37 -9.13 10.67
N GLY A 318 9.53 -8.69 11.92
CA GLY A 318 10.80 -8.48 12.61
C GLY A 318 10.81 -9.25 13.92
N PHE A 319 11.89 -10.00 14.17
CA PHE A 319 12.05 -10.82 15.37
C PHE A 319 13.37 -10.54 16.08
N VAL A 320 13.34 -10.51 17.41
CA VAL A 320 14.51 -10.59 18.30
C VAL A 320 14.22 -11.67 19.35
N ASN A 321 15.20 -12.51 19.65
CA ASN A 321 15.12 -13.58 20.65
C ASN A 321 16.47 -13.67 21.37
N GLU A 322 16.65 -12.78 22.35
CA GLU A 322 17.85 -12.69 23.19
C GLU A 322 17.50 -13.11 24.63
N THR A 323 18.50 -13.41 25.46
CA THR A 323 18.31 -14.09 26.77
C THR A 323 17.31 -13.40 27.69
N ASN A 324 17.22 -12.07 27.64
CA ASN A 324 16.38 -11.27 28.52
C ASN A 324 15.15 -10.65 27.82
N ILE A 325 15.08 -10.71 26.48
CA ILE A 325 14.05 -10.03 25.66
C ILE A 325 13.68 -10.84 24.43
N LYS A 326 12.38 -11.02 24.22
CA LYS A 326 11.79 -11.48 22.97
C LYS A 326 10.88 -10.40 22.42
N LEU A 327 11.03 -10.13 21.13
CA LEU A 327 10.23 -9.16 20.38
C LEU A 327 9.75 -9.82 19.09
N GLU A 328 8.44 -9.79 18.87
CA GLU A 328 7.83 -10.01 17.57
C GLU A 328 7.10 -8.74 17.14
N LEU A 329 7.36 -8.28 15.92
CA LEU A 329 6.58 -7.27 15.23
C LEU A 329 6.12 -7.85 13.90
N THR A 330 4.81 -7.97 13.69
CA THR A 330 4.18 -8.37 12.44
C THR A 330 3.34 -7.20 11.91
N LEU A 331 3.63 -6.75 10.69
CA LEU A 331 2.92 -5.67 9.99
C LEU A 331 2.26 -6.25 8.74
N TRP A 332 1.00 -5.93 8.44
CA TRP A 332 0.37 -6.37 7.18
C TRP A 332 -0.66 -5.42 6.60
N GLN A 333 -0.71 -5.37 5.27
CA GLN A 333 -1.57 -4.48 4.49
C GLN A 333 -2.02 -5.24 3.21
N LYS A 334 -3.32 -5.43 2.96
CA LYS A 334 -3.77 -6.23 1.79
C LYS A 334 -3.61 -5.44 0.49
N SER A 335 -3.81 -4.12 0.53
CA SER A 335 -3.54 -3.23 -0.60
C SER A 335 -3.18 -1.82 -0.11
N LYS A 336 -2.58 -1.00 -0.98
CA LYS A 336 -2.28 0.41 -0.67
C LYS A 336 -3.50 1.29 -0.35
N PHE A 337 -4.72 0.78 -0.56
CA PHE A 337 -5.98 1.46 -0.25
C PHE A 337 -6.56 1.08 1.13
N GLU A 338 -5.88 0.17 1.85
CA GLU A 338 -6.10 -0.14 3.27
C GLU A 338 -5.06 0.53 4.16
N ILE A 339 -5.38 0.66 5.45
CA ILE A 339 -4.41 0.95 6.52
C ILE A 339 -3.50 -0.26 6.78
N THR A 340 -2.34 -0.01 7.38
CA THR A 340 -1.47 -1.10 7.84
C THR A 340 -1.94 -1.61 9.20
N ASN A 341 -2.15 -2.92 9.32
CA ASN A 341 -2.40 -3.58 10.59
C ASN A 341 -1.07 -3.94 11.25
N VAL A 342 -1.07 -3.92 12.58
CA VAL A 342 0.12 -4.01 13.42
C VAL A 342 -0.16 -5.00 14.54
N TYR A 343 0.69 -6.01 14.69
CA TYR A 343 0.76 -6.84 15.89
C TYR A 343 2.17 -6.72 16.47
N SER A 344 2.29 -6.39 17.75
CA SER A 344 3.59 -6.35 18.42
C SER A 344 3.51 -7.04 19.78
N LYS A 345 4.52 -7.86 20.10
CA LYS A 345 4.64 -8.57 21.37
C LYS A 345 6.05 -8.40 21.94
N VAL A 346 6.17 -8.10 23.23
CA VAL A 346 7.45 -7.76 23.90
C VAL A 346 7.57 -8.46 25.26
N ASP A 347 8.02 -9.71 25.27
CA ASP A 347 8.39 -10.40 26.52
C ASP A 347 9.75 -9.88 27.02
N SER A 348 9.78 -9.05 28.06
CA SER A 348 11.02 -8.42 28.59
C SER A 348 11.08 -8.40 30.12
N ILE A 349 12.31 -8.44 30.66
CA ILE A 349 12.62 -8.27 32.09
C ILE A 349 12.95 -6.79 32.42
N GLN A 350 13.11 -5.92 31.41
CA GLN A 350 13.57 -4.54 31.56
C GLN A 350 12.46 -3.52 31.27
N ASN A 351 12.43 -2.46 32.08
CA ASN A 351 11.55 -1.30 31.90
C ASN A 351 12.13 -0.30 30.87
N ASP A 352 11.31 0.66 30.43
CA ASP A 352 11.65 1.73 29.48
C ASP A 352 12.14 1.22 28.12
N ILE A 353 11.26 0.50 27.41
CA ILE A 353 11.49 -0.04 26.06
C ILE A 353 10.89 0.87 25.01
N THR A 354 11.69 1.24 23.99
CA THR A 354 11.20 1.90 22.77
C THR A 354 11.51 1.05 21.52
N LEU A 355 10.57 0.96 20.60
CA LEU A 355 10.70 0.31 19.29
C LEU A 355 10.67 1.35 18.19
N ARG A 356 11.67 1.34 17.31
CA ARG A 356 11.74 2.27 16.17
C ARG A 356 12.20 1.59 14.89
N LEU A 357 11.65 2.00 13.75
CA LEU A 357 12.13 1.61 12.43
C LEU A 357 13.15 2.63 11.93
N HIS A 358 14.30 2.14 11.47
CA HIS A 358 15.38 2.96 10.94
C HIS A 358 15.52 2.84 9.43
N GLU A 359 16.17 3.81 8.81
CA GLU A 359 16.18 4.03 7.36
C GLU A 359 16.70 2.84 6.54
N MET A 360 17.70 2.10 7.04
CA MET A 360 18.45 1.06 6.31
C MET A 360 18.24 -0.36 6.88
N PRO A 361 18.46 -1.42 6.07
CA PRO A 361 18.66 -2.77 6.58
C PRO A 361 19.93 -2.89 7.43
N LEU A 362 19.96 -3.87 8.33
CA LEU A 362 21.16 -4.24 9.08
C LEU A 362 22.27 -4.72 8.13
N ILE A 363 23.52 -4.30 8.38
CA ILE A 363 24.70 -4.82 7.67
C ILE A 363 24.94 -6.29 8.11
N PRO A 364 24.96 -7.28 7.21
CA PRO A 364 25.22 -8.67 7.58
C PRO A 364 26.58 -8.83 8.27
N LYS A 365 26.61 -9.42 9.47
CA LYS A 365 27.86 -9.73 10.17
C LYS A 365 28.66 -10.77 9.37
N THR A 366 29.80 -10.35 8.81
CA THR A 366 30.69 -11.26 8.05
C THR A 366 31.78 -11.82 8.96
N PHE A 367 32.36 -12.96 8.59
CA PHE A 367 33.54 -13.54 9.27
C PHE A 367 34.78 -12.63 9.30
N LYS A 368 34.77 -11.47 8.63
CA LYS A 368 35.85 -10.48 8.64
C LYS A 368 35.49 -9.17 9.37
N THR A 369 34.31 -9.08 9.98
CA THR A 369 33.93 -7.91 10.80
C THR A 369 34.74 -7.94 12.11
N PRO A 370 35.56 -6.91 12.43
CA PRO A 370 36.40 -6.93 13.62
C PRO A 370 35.58 -6.95 14.92
N LEU A 371 35.98 -7.76 15.89
CA LEU A 371 35.33 -7.88 17.22
C LEU A 371 35.27 -6.56 18.00
N ILE A 372 36.08 -5.56 17.63
CA ILE A 372 36.10 -4.21 18.23
C ILE A 372 34.91 -3.36 17.72
N LEU A 373 34.34 -3.67 16.56
CA LEU A 373 33.15 -3.01 15.98
C LEU A 373 31.85 -3.75 16.37
N ASN A 374 31.74 -4.22 17.61
CA ASN A 374 30.58 -4.99 18.09
C ASN A 374 29.35 -4.12 18.42
N ASN A 375 29.12 -3.05 17.66
CA ASN A 375 27.82 -2.37 17.65
C ASN A 375 26.87 -3.23 16.81
N ASN A 376 25.87 -3.83 17.45
CA ASN A 376 24.90 -4.72 16.81
C ASN A 376 24.11 -4.05 15.67
N CYS A 377 24.04 -2.71 15.64
CA CYS A 377 23.21 -1.92 14.74
C CYS A 377 24.04 -0.91 13.90
N LEU A 378 25.28 -1.25 13.58
CA LEU A 378 26.11 -0.40 12.71
C LEU A 378 25.47 -0.24 11.33
N GLY A 379 25.27 1.02 10.91
CA GLY A 379 24.80 1.36 9.56
C GLY A 379 23.29 1.24 9.31
N VAL A 380 22.46 1.25 10.36
CA VAL A 380 20.99 1.28 10.23
C VAL A 380 20.42 2.65 9.82
N GLY A 381 21.19 3.74 9.95
CA GLY A 381 20.74 5.11 9.68
C GLY A 381 19.94 5.72 10.84
N ASN A 382 19.21 6.79 10.57
CA ASN A 382 18.33 7.46 11.52
C ASN A 382 16.97 6.75 11.61
N ILE A 383 16.11 7.22 12.51
CA ILE A 383 14.70 6.80 12.59
C ILE A 383 13.98 7.23 11.31
N PHE A 384 13.26 6.32 10.66
CA PHE A 384 12.65 6.56 9.35
C PHE A 384 11.54 7.64 9.42
N ASN A 385 11.81 8.80 8.81
CA ASN A 385 11.00 10.01 8.99
C ASN A 385 10.88 10.86 7.70
N PRO A 386 10.31 10.32 6.61
CA PRO A 386 10.17 11.06 5.34
C PRO A 386 9.17 12.24 5.42
N THR A 387 8.39 12.31 6.51
CA THR A 387 7.47 13.42 6.83
C THR A 387 8.12 14.55 7.62
N GLY A 388 9.39 14.42 8.03
CA GLY A 388 10.12 15.46 8.75
C GLY A 388 9.52 15.86 10.10
N LYS A 389 8.74 14.98 10.74
CA LYS A 389 8.05 15.26 12.01
C LYS A 389 9.07 15.28 13.15
N LEU A 390 8.84 16.09 14.17
CA LEU A 390 9.61 16.00 15.41
C LEU A 390 9.25 14.72 16.16
N PHE A 391 10.13 14.26 17.05
CA PHE A 391 9.82 13.17 17.98
C PHE A 391 9.10 13.76 19.21
N PRO A 392 7.80 13.48 19.43
CA PRO A 392 7.07 14.02 20.57
C PRO A 392 7.54 13.38 21.88
N ALA A 393 7.15 13.95 23.02
CA ALA A 393 7.27 13.24 24.28
C ALA A 393 6.32 12.03 24.27
N GLU A 394 6.83 10.85 24.63
CA GLU A 394 6.10 9.56 24.55
C GLU A 394 4.83 9.52 25.43
N VAL A 395 4.69 10.49 26.34
CA VAL A 395 3.52 10.70 27.22
C VAL A 395 2.30 11.26 26.48
N GLU A 396 2.49 12.00 25.38
CA GLU A 396 1.41 12.72 24.68
C GLU A 396 0.87 11.96 23.46
N ARG A 397 0.41 10.71 23.64
CA ARG A 397 -0.16 9.89 22.56
C ARG A 397 -1.43 10.51 21.95
N GLN A 398 -1.27 11.28 20.88
CA GLN A 398 -2.33 11.98 20.13
C GLN A 398 -2.74 11.21 18.87
N THR A 399 -2.31 11.67 17.68
CA THR A 399 -2.67 11.13 16.36
C THR A 399 -1.43 10.72 15.58
N GLN A 400 -1.56 9.68 14.74
CA GLN A 400 -0.42 9.04 14.08
C GLN A 400 0.35 9.97 13.13
N ASP A 401 -0.31 10.99 12.57
CA ASP A 401 0.33 12.00 11.73
C ASP A 401 1.32 12.91 12.49
N LYS A 402 1.25 12.97 13.83
CA LYS A 402 2.12 13.83 14.65
C LYS A 402 3.50 13.20 14.92
N TYR A 403 3.68 11.92 14.60
CA TYR A 403 4.90 11.15 14.85
C TYR A 403 5.73 10.93 13.58
N ALA A 404 7.03 10.66 13.74
CA ALA A 404 7.83 10.08 12.67
C ALA A 404 7.26 8.70 12.29
N ILE A 405 7.31 8.32 11.01
CA ILE A 405 6.70 7.06 10.54
C ILE A 405 7.27 5.85 11.29
N GLY A 406 8.59 5.81 11.46
CA GLY A 406 9.29 4.77 12.19
C GLY A 406 9.23 4.85 13.71
N ASP A 407 8.57 5.84 14.33
CA ASP A 407 8.45 5.89 15.80
C ASP A 407 7.19 5.12 16.23
N LEU A 408 7.39 3.89 16.75
CA LEU A 408 6.29 2.94 16.96
C LEU A 408 5.66 3.10 18.34
N SER A 409 6.50 3.19 19.38
CA SER A 409 6.07 3.31 20.78
C SER A 409 5.30 4.60 21.09
N GLY A 410 5.58 5.67 20.35
CA GLY A 410 4.80 6.91 20.42
C GLY A 410 3.36 6.75 19.92
N LYS A 411 3.09 5.73 19.08
CA LYS A 411 1.79 5.52 18.44
C LYS A 411 0.92 4.46 19.13
N TYR A 412 1.51 3.35 19.59
CA TYR A 412 0.74 2.20 20.11
C TYR A 412 1.42 1.48 21.29
N ASN A 413 0.63 0.64 21.97
CA ASN A 413 1.10 -0.26 23.03
C ASN A 413 1.72 -1.55 22.47
N TYR A 414 2.50 -2.23 23.30
CA TYR A 414 2.92 -3.61 23.07
C TYR A 414 1.83 -4.60 23.53
N ASP A 415 1.98 -5.85 23.10
CA ASP A 415 1.16 -7.02 23.46
C ASP A 415 -0.31 -6.91 23.03
N ASP A 416 -0.60 -6.08 22.03
CA ASP A 416 -1.92 -5.79 21.48
C ASP A 416 -1.91 -5.76 19.94
N SER A 417 -3.09 -5.89 19.33
CA SER A 417 -3.31 -5.70 17.90
C SER A 417 -3.80 -4.28 17.62
N SER A 418 -3.11 -3.57 16.74
CA SER A 418 -3.37 -2.18 16.41
C SER A 418 -3.34 -1.95 14.89
N TRP A 419 -3.43 -0.70 14.48
CA TRP A 419 -3.43 -0.27 13.08
C TRP A 419 -2.79 1.11 12.96
N ASP A 420 -2.13 1.38 11.84
CA ASP A 420 -1.44 2.63 11.56
C ASP A 420 -1.80 3.14 10.16
N THR A 421 -2.33 4.37 10.13
CA THR A 421 -2.73 5.09 8.92
C THR A 421 -1.55 5.80 8.24
N TYR A 422 -0.35 5.78 8.82
CA TYR A 422 0.86 6.47 8.35
C TYR A 422 2.09 5.55 8.24
N LEU A 423 1.92 4.23 8.28
CA LEU A 423 3.00 3.23 8.17
C LEU A 423 2.83 2.39 6.88
N PRO A 424 3.08 2.94 5.69
CA PRO A 424 2.85 2.21 4.44
C PRO A 424 3.79 1.00 4.28
N LEU A 425 3.26 -0.10 3.76
CA LEU A 425 4.02 -1.28 3.32
C LEU A 425 4.19 -1.33 1.78
N PHE A 426 3.45 -0.50 1.05
CA PHE A 426 3.58 -0.28 -0.40
C PHE A 426 4.20 1.09 -0.70
N GLY A 427 4.70 1.23 -1.93
CA GLY A 427 5.19 2.47 -2.50
C GLY A 427 6.60 2.89 -2.02
N SER A 428 7.12 3.95 -2.64
CA SER A 428 8.45 4.52 -2.34
C SER A 428 8.76 4.79 -0.85
N ASN A 429 7.74 5.03 -0.02
CA ASN A 429 7.87 5.24 1.42
C ASN A 429 7.73 3.95 2.27
N SER A 430 7.64 2.78 1.65
CA SER A 430 7.48 1.50 2.34
C SER A 430 8.55 1.25 3.40
N VAL A 431 8.16 0.53 4.47
CA VAL A 431 9.08 0.05 5.52
C VAL A 431 9.62 -1.36 5.29
N ILE A 432 9.38 -1.96 4.11
CA ILE A 432 10.03 -3.20 3.69
C ILE A 432 11.56 -3.10 3.77
N HIS A 433 12.25 -4.14 4.25
CA HIS A 433 13.71 -4.17 4.41
C HIS A 433 14.34 -3.11 5.35
N ARG A 434 13.56 -2.27 6.02
CA ARG A 434 14.06 -1.36 7.07
C ARG A 434 14.38 -2.14 8.35
N SER A 435 15.30 -1.64 9.18
CA SER A 435 15.62 -2.30 10.45
C SER A 435 14.70 -1.85 11.58
N LEU A 436 14.11 -2.80 12.29
CA LEU A 436 13.49 -2.60 13.60
C LEU A 436 14.60 -2.57 14.65
N VAL A 437 14.68 -1.47 15.40
CA VAL A 437 15.68 -1.19 16.43
C VAL A 437 14.99 -1.12 17.79
N LEU A 438 15.57 -1.83 18.76
CA LEU A 438 15.13 -1.90 20.14
C LEU A 438 16.02 -0.98 21.01
N TYR A 439 15.38 0.00 21.62
CA TYR A 439 15.96 0.94 22.57
C TYR A 439 15.56 0.61 24.00
N ILE A 440 16.48 0.82 24.95
CA ILE A 440 16.23 0.65 26.39
C ILE A 440 16.96 1.78 27.14
N ASN A 441 16.26 2.51 28.01
CA ASN A 441 16.78 3.76 28.61
C ASN A 441 17.33 4.75 27.56
N LYS A 442 16.75 4.74 26.35
CA LYS A 442 17.16 5.52 25.15
C LYS A 442 18.51 5.12 24.50
N GLU A 443 19.16 4.06 24.96
CA GLU A 443 20.32 3.46 24.27
C GLU A 443 19.88 2.30 23.35
N ILE A 444 20.59 2.07 22.24
CA ILE A 444 20.30 0.95 21.32
C ILE A 444 20.84 -0.35 21.93
N LEU A 445 19.97 -1.32 22.21
CA LEU A 445 20.38 -2.66 22.60
C LEU A 445 20.74 -3.51 21.37
N THR A 446 19.78 -3.63 20.45
CA THR A 446 19.81 -4.62 19.36
C THR A 446 18.80 -4.26 18.26
N CYS A 447 18.86 -4.96 17.14
CA CYS A 447 18.03 -4.69 15.97
C CYS A 447 17.95 -5.89 15.03
N THR A 448 16.91 -5.88 14.20
CA THR A 448 16.56 -6.91 13.24
C THR A 448 16.06 -6.27 11.95
N THR A 449 16.03 -6.98 10.83
CA THR A 449 15.53 -6.42 9.54
C THR A 449 14.11 -6.91 9.27
N LEU A 450 13.21 -6.01 8.86
CA LEU A 450 11.86 -6.38 8.44
C LEU A 450 11.91 -7.17 7.12
N LEU A 451 11.54 -8.44 7.18
CA LEU A 451 11.51 -9.36 6.04
C LEU A 451 10.08 -9.79 5.74
N PRO A 452 9.72 -10.03 4.46
CA PRO A 452 8.38 -10.47 4.10
C PRO A 452 8.13 -11.96 4.41
N PHE A 453 6.88 -12.24 4.78
CA PHE A 453 6.32 -13.57 5.01
C PHE A 453 5.07 -13.74 4.14
N THR A 454 4.63 -14.98 3.92
CA THR A 454 3.48 -15.28 3.03
C THR A 454 2.18 -14.64 3.52
N ASP A 455 2.01 -14.54 4.83
CA ASP A 455 0.79 -14.08 5.52
C ASP A 455 1.10 -13.80 7.01
N PRO A 456 0.17 -13.18 7.77
CA PRO A 456 0.41 -12.79 9.17
C PRO A 456 0.66 -13.94 10.15
N HIS A 457 0.25 -15.17 9.86
CA HIS A 457 0.33 -16.29 10.82
C HIS A 457 1.47 -17.27 10.48
N SER A 458 1.87 -17.33 9.22
CA SER A 458 2.95 -18.16 8.70
C SER A 458 4.35 -17.76 9.18
N GLN A 459 5.24 -18.75 9.13
CA GLN A 459 6.68 -18.63 9.34
C GLN A 459 7.48 -18.77 8.03
N THR A 460 6.80 -18.95 6.90
CA THR A 460 7.38 -19.03 5.56
C THR A 460 7.77 -17.64 5.06
N LYS A 461 9.07 -17.42 4.90
CA LYS A 461 9.62 -16.20 4.30
C LYS A 461 9.40 -16.20 2.79
N VAL A 462 9.07 -15.03 2.23
CA VAL A 462 8.97 -14.89 0.77
C VAL A 462 10.36 -14.89 0.13
N ALA A 463 10.49 -15.63 -0.98
CA ALA A 463 11.72 -15.70 -1.75
C ALA A 463 12.02 -14.39 -2.50
N TYR A 464 13.30 -14.05 -2.66
CA TYR A 464 13.75 -12.84 -3.36
C TYR A 464 14.58 -13.17 -4.59
N LEU A 465 14.23 -12.55 -5.72
CA LEU A 465 15.20 -12.37 -6.79
C LEU A 465 16.14 -11.24 -6.35
N THR A 466 17.44 -11.52 -6.32
CA THR A 466 18.50 -10.56 -5.94
C THR A 466 19.46 -10.36 -7.10
N ALA A 467 19.76 -9.11 -7.44
CA ALA A 467 20.82 -8.72 -8.36
C ALA A 467 21.86 -7.88 -7.63
N GLU A 468 23.11 -7.88 -8.11
CA GLU A 468 24.17 -7.04 -7.56
C GLU A 468 25.02 -6.41 -8.66
N ALA A 469 25.31 -5.13 -8.50
CA ALA A 469 26.29 -4.37 -9.27
C ALA A 469 27.51 -4.12 -8.38
N ILE A 470 28.70 -4.56 -8.82
CA ILE A 470 29.96 -4.48 -8.07
C ILE A 470 30.98 -3.65 -8.86
N PHE A 471 31.15 -2.40 -8.42
CA PHE A 471 32.14 -1.47 -8.92
C PHE A 471 33.53 -1.83 -8.35
N ARG A 472 34.55 -1.78 -9.21
CA ARG A 472 35.95 -2.11 -8.87
C ARG A 472 36.94 -1.00 -9.17
N TYR A 473 36.68 -0.18 -10.19
CA TYR A 473 37.50 0.96 -10.61
C TYR A 473 36.66 1.90 -11.51
N PRO A 474 36.82 3.24 -11.46
CA PRO A 474 37.58 4.02 -10.47
C PRO A 474 36.93 4.02 -9.07
N LEU A 475 35.71 3.49 -8.98
CA LEU A 475 34.91 3.41 -7.77
C LEU A 475 34.93 1.97 -7.25
N VAL A 476 35.05 1.79 -5.94
CA VAL A 476 34.84 0.51 -5.26
C VAL A 476 33.55 0.58 -4.47
N GLY A 477 32.63 -0.36 -4.72
CA GLY A 477 31.32 -0.33 -4.07
C GLY A 477 30.36 -1.40 -4.58
N ARG A 478 29.22 -1.52 -3.90
CA ARG A 478 28.18 -2.53 -4.20
C ARG A 478 26.79 -1.94 -4.06
N ILE A 479 25.98 -2.15 -5.10
CA ILE A 479 24.56 -1.80 -5.14
C ILE A 479 23.78 -3.10 -5.36
N ILE A 480 22.84 -3.40 -4.47
CA ILE A 480 22.03 -4.61 -4.48
C ILE A 480 20.60 -4.21 -4.86
N PHE A 481 19.97 -4.99 -5.74
CA PHE A 481 18.55 -4.87 -6.06
C PHE A 481 17.84 -6.13 -5.59
N ARG A 482 16.66 -5.99 -4.99
CA ARG A 482 15.86 -7.10 -4.45
C ARG A 482 14.39 -6.91 -4.78
N GLN A 483 13.77 -7.92 -5.38
CA GLN A 483 12.34 -7.93 -5.67
C GLN A 483 11.74 -9.25 -5.13
N PRO A 484 10.62 -9.20 -4.38
CA PRO A 484 9.97 -10.40 -3.89
C PRO A 484 9.35 -11.17 -5.06
N ILE A 485 9.52 -12.49 -5.03
CA ILE A 485 8.86 -13.45 -5.92
C ILE A 485 7.46 -13.72 -5.34
N ASP A 486 6.51 -14.17 -6.17
CA ASP A 486 5.19 -14.69 -5.75
C ASP A 486 4.18 -13.69 -5.10
N ILE A 487 4.57 -12.46 -4.72
CA ILE A 487 3.63 -11.38 -4.31
C ILE A 487 3.03 -10.63 -5.53
N GLY A 488 3.17 -11.16 -6.74
CA GLY A 488 2.59 -10.53 -7.95
C GLY A 488 3.25 -9.21 -8.38
N ALA A 489 4.57 -9.07 -8.20
CA ALA A 489 5.40 -7.96 -8.70
C ALA A 489 4.94 -6.54 -8.27
N THR A 490 5.34 -6.09 -7.08
CA THR A 490 5.07 -4.72 -6.59
C THR A 490 6.25 -3.77 -6.82
N GLU A 491 7.32 -3.93 -6.02
CA GLU A 491 8.41 -2.97 -5.87
C GLU A 491 9.79 -3.65 -5.83
N THR A 492 10.82 -2.94 -6.31
CA THR A 492 12.23 -3.35 -6.19
C THR A 492 12.92 -2.51 -5.11
N VAL A 493 13.41 -3.17 -4.06
CA VAL A 493 14.25 -2.56 -3.03
C VAL A 493 15.69 -2.42 -3.57
N ILE A 494 16.26 -1.23 -3.50
CA ILE A 494 17.65 -0.94 -3.86
C ILE A 494 18.43 -0.62 -2.59
N ILE A 495 19.58 -1.24 -2.39
CA ILE A 495 20.49 -1.01 -1.26
C ILE A 495 21.86 -0.67 -1.82
N ILE A 496 22.30 0.57 -1.66
CA ILE A 496 23.71 0.94 -1.82
C ILE A 496 24.41 0.59 -0.51
N GLU A 497 25.27 -0.43 -0.52
CA GLU A 497 25.98 -0.83 0.70
C GLU A 497 27.08 0.16 1.06
N SER A 498 27.83 0.60 0.05
CA SER A 498 28.93 1.56 0.11
C SER A 498 29.41 1.90 -1.31
N LEU A 499 29.81 3.15 -1.54
CA LEU A 499 30.50 3.65 -2.74
C LEU A 499 31.69 4.51 -2.30
N VAL A 500 32.89 4.19 -2.78
CA VAL A 500 34.14 4.87 -2.39
C VAL A 500 34.99 5.15 -3.63
N HIS A 501 35.55 6.36 -3.73
CA HIS A 501 36.57 6.69 -4.73
C HIS A 501 37.84 5.86 -4.49
N ALA A 502 38.36 5.24 -5.55
CA ALA A 502 39.48 4.31 -5.51
C ALA A 502 40.53 4.55 -6.60
N ASP A 503 40.43 5.64 -7.37
CA ASP A 503 41.48 6.08 -8.30
C ASP A 503 42.58 6.94 -7.63
N GLY A 504 42.40 7.30 -6.35
CA GLY A 504 43.35 8.08 -5.57
C GLY A 504 43.39 9.58 -5.90
N THR A 505 42.55 10.06 -6.83
CA THR A 505 42.49 11.49 -7.21
C THR A 505 41.63 12.30 -6.24
N THR A 506 40.62 11.68 -5.64
CA THR A 506 39.64 12.29 -4.73
C THR A 506 39.67 11.65 -3.34
N LEU A 507 40.29 12.35 -2.38
CA LEU A 507 40.25 12.00 -0.95
C LEU A 507 39.08 12.67 -0.19
N LYS A 508 38.27 13.47 -0.91
CA LYS A 508 37.06 14.12 -0.39
C LYS A 508 35.83 13.34 -0.83
N ASP A 509 34.83 13.35 0.04
CA ASP A 509 33.47 12.93 -0.26
C ASP A 509 32.88 13.83 -1.38
N SER A 510 32.00 13.30 -2.23
CA SER A 510 31.38 14.04 -3.33
C SER A 510 29.93 13.61 -3.59
N ASP A 511 29.08 14.59 -3.89
CA ASP A 511 27.63 14.45 -3.96
C ASP A 511 27.09 14.73 -5.39
N ASP A 512 25.77 14.62 -5.53
CA ASP A 512 25.01 14.82 -6.77
C ASP A 512 25.47 13.97 -7.96
N HIS A 513 25.87 12.73 -7.69
CA HIS A 513 26.19 11.77 -8.74
C HIS A 513 24.91 11.19 -9.34
N ARG A 514 24.59 11.59 -10.58
CA ARG A 514 23.59 10.86 -11.36
C ARG A 514 24.00 9.39 -11.53
N TRP A 515 23.00 8.55 -11.72
CA TRP A 515 23.09 7.11 -11.93
C TRP A 515 21.91 6.61 -12.79
N SER A 516 22.15 5.62 -13.64
CA SER A 516 21.13 5.04 -14.51
C SER A 516 21.41 3.58 -14.89
N ILE A 517 20.35 2.82 -15.20
CA ILE A 517 20.48 1.55 -15.93
C ILE A 517 20.58 1.87 -17.42
N ASN A 518 21.55 1.28 -18.11
CA ASN A 518 21.81 1.50 -19.54
C ASN A 518 21.69 0.19 -20.34
N VAL A 519 21.30 0.27 -21.61
CA VAL A 519 20.78 -0.87 -22.40
C VAL A 519 21.72 -2.07 -22.50
N GLN A 520 23.02 -1.83 -22.63
CA GLN A 520 24.02 -2.87 -22.91
C GLN A 520 24.81 -3.22 -21.63
N PRO A 521 25.26 -4.48 -21.43
CA PRO A 521 26.23 -4.80 -20.39
C PRO A 521 27.54 -4.02 -20.61
N PRO A 522 28.32 -3.71 -19.57
CA PRO A 522 29.52 -2.91 -19.73
C PRO A 522 30.61 -3.71 -20.46
N GLY A 523 31.33 -3.03 -21.34
CA GLY A 523 32.57 -3.50 -21.93
C GLY A 523 33.77 -3.35 -20.98
N LYS A 524 34.98 -3.44 -21.55
CA LYS A 524 36.24 -3.22 -20.83
C LYS A 524 36.71 -1.76 -20.84
N ASP A 525 35.89 -0.85 -21.34
CA ASP A 525 36.14 0.59 -21.47
C ASP A 525 35.99 1.36 -20.15
N PHE A 526 35.64 0.72 -19.03
CA PHE A 526 35.71 1.37 -17.71
C PHE A 526 37.14 1.84 -17.35
N TYR A 527 38.18 1.23 -17.94
CA TYR A 527 39.56 1.70 -17.86
C TYR A 527 39.92 2.82 -18.85
N ASN A 528 39.16 3.04 -19.93
CA ASN A 528 39.40 4.17 -20.82
C ASN A 528 39.03 5.46 -20.07
N TRP A 529 39.95 6.42 -20.01
CA TRP A 529 39.72 7.69 -19.33
C TRP A 529 38.79 8.61 -20.13
N MET A 530 38.88 8.65 -21.47
CA MET A 530 38.14 9.60 -22.33
C MET A 530 36.79 9.07 -22.83
N ASP A 531 36.67 7.74 -22.96
CA ASP A 531 35.45 7.06 -23.43
C ASP A 531 34.86 6.14 -22.38
N ARG A 532 34.97 6.51 -21.10
CA ARG A 532 34.61 5.62 -20.00
C ARG A 532 33.16 5.12 -20.12
N CYS A 533 32.99 3.80 -20.09
CA CYS A 533 31.66 3.15 -20.08
C CYS A 533 30.71 3.59 -21.22
N LYS A 534 31.20 4.06 -22.37
CA LYS A 534 30.36 4.37 -23.54
C LYS A 534 29.71 3.09 -24.10
N SER A 535 30.38 1.94 -23.95
CA SER A 535 29.89 0.59 -24.29
C SER A 535 28.57 0.17 -23.61
N ALA A 536 28.18 0.82 -22.52
CA ALA A 536 26.88 0.63 -21.87
C ALA A 536 25.69 1.10 -22.74
N GLY A 537 25.95 1.93 -23.75
CA GLY A 537 24.92 2.49 -24.62
C GLY A 537 24.06 3.57 -23.93
N PRO A 538 22.83 3.83 -24.44
CA PRO A 538 21.91 4.80 -23.88
C PRO A 538 21.23 4.29 -22.59
N ILE A 539 20.51 5.17 -21.90
CA ILE A 539 19.65 4.82 -20.76
C ILE A 539 18.60 3.80 -21.21
N TYR A 540 18.28 2.84 -20.34
CA TYR A 540 17.31 1.79 -20.61
C TYR A 540 15.87 2.31 -20.58
N ASP A 541 15.24 2.35 -21.75
CA ASP A 541 13.89 2.86 -21.96
C ASP A 541 13.06 1.87 -22.82
N PRO A 542 12.54 0.78 -22.22
CA PRO A 542 11.78 -0.22 -22.96
C PRO A 542 10.45 0.34 -23.52
N HIS A 543 9.90 1.37 -22.86
CA HIS A 543 8.64 2.02 -23.23
C HIS A 543 8.82 3.22 -24.17
N LYS A 544 10.06 3.54 -24.58
CA LYS A 544 10.42 4.53 -25.61
C LYS A 544 10.01 5.98 -25.26
N VAL A 545 9.90 6.30 -23.97
CA VAL A 545 9.54 7.61 -23.42
C VAL A 545 10.46 8.74 -23.88
N VAL A 546 11.76 8.48 -24.05
CA VAL A 546 12.76 9.48 -24.47
C VAL A 546 12.38 10.13 -25.80
N LYS A 547 11.66 9.41 -26.69
CA LYS A 547 11.24 9.94 -28.00
C LYS A 547 10.32 11.15 -27.92
N ASN A 548 9.67 11.39 -26.78
CA ASN A 548 8.76 12.52 -26.58
C ASN A 548 9.47 13.77 -26.00
N ASN A 549 10.79 13.73 -25.76
CA ASN A 549 11.58 14.80 -25.12
C ASN A 549 11.07 15.25 -23.72
N MET A 550 10.18 14.47 -23.10
CA MET A 550 9.47 14.85 -21.87
C MET A 550 10.13 14.34 -20.57
N THR A 551 11.33 13.76 -20.64
CA THR A 551 12.06 13.21 -19.48
C THR A 551 12.30 14.21 -18.35
N TYR A 552 12.42 15.50 -18.66
CA TYR A 552 12.51 16.59 -17.67
C TYR A 552 11.28 16.72 -16.74
N LEU A 553 10.17 16.03 -17.08
CA LEU A 553 8.96 15.93 -16.27
C LEU A 553 8.91 14.65 -15.42
N CYS A 554 9.90 13.76 -15.49
CA CYS A 554 9.95 12.51 -14.70
C CYS A 554 9.81 12.77 -13.19
N SER A 555 10.46 13.81 -12.67
CA SER A 555 10.36 14.27 -11.28
C SER A 555 8.97 14.81 -10.89
N LYS A 556 8.04 14.97 -11.84
CA LYS A 556 6.64 15.35 -11.61
C LYS A 556 5.64 14.21 -11.85
N SER A 557 5.98 13.23 -12.69
CA SER A 557 5.17 12.03 -12.92
C SER A 557 5.97 10.90 -13.54
N LEU A 558 5.82 9.71 -12.97
CA LEU A 558 6.42 8.46 -13.44
C LEU A 558 6.05 8.10 -14.90
N LYS A 559 4.97 8.67 -15.46
CA LYS A 559 4.60 8.45 -16.87
C LYS A 559 5.64 9.00 -17.85
N TYR A 560 6.48 9.94 -17.40
CA TYR A 560 7.55 10.57 -18.18
C TYR A 560 8.96 10.03 -17.85
N CYS A 561 9.07 9.05 -16.95
CA CYS A 561 10.35 8.42 -16.62
C CYS A 561 10.69 7.26 -17.57
N SER A 562 11.96 7.16 -17.95
CA SER A 562 12.53 5.91 -18.49
C SER A 562 12.83 4.96 -17.32
N VAL A 563 12.66 3.65 -17.51
CA VAL A 563 12.89 2.65 -16.42
C VAL A 563 14.30 2.79 -15.83
N GLY A 564 15.30 2.99 -16.69
CA GLY A 564 16.68 3.17 -16.29
C GLY A 564 17.06 4.55 -15.75
N ASP A 565 16.22 5.57 -15.84
CA ASP A 565 16.52 6.88 -15.22
C ASP A 565 16.19 6.82 -13.72
N LEU A 566 17.20 6.45 -12.93
CA LEU A 566 17.08 6.32 -11.48
C LEU A 566 17.23 7.68 -10.78
N SER A 567 18.01 8.60 -11.36
CA SER A 567 18.34 9.89 -10.72
C SER A 567 17.11 10.79 -10.63
N SER A 568 16.39 10.96 -11.74
CA SER A 568 15.19 11.79 -11.78
C SER A 568 13.98 11.20 -11.04
N ARG A 569 14.11 9.98 -10.53
CA ARG A 569 13.05 9.21 -9.87
C ARG A 569 13.31 8.94 -8.38
N LEU A 570 14.57 8.78 -7.98
CA LEU A 570 14.98 8.35 -6.64
C LEU A 570 15.96 9.32 -5.95
N ASN A 571 16.39 10.40 -6.61
CA ASN A 571 17.53 11.29 -6.28
C ASN A 571 18.90 10.74 -6.73
N SER A 572 19.91 11.62 -6.71
CA SER A 572 21.31 11.34 -6.99
C SER A 572 22.03 10.65 -5.82
N LEU A 573 23.26 10.19 -6.06
CA LEU A 573 24.08 9.46 -5.09
C LEU A 573 25.21 10.31 -4.52
N SER A 574 25.63 9.97 -3.31
CA SER A 574 26.87 10.44 -2.67
C SER A 574 27.92 9.33 -2.66
N ILE A 575 29.19 9.71 -2.83
CA ILE A 575 30.34 8.82 -2.96
C ILE A 575 31.42 9.27 -1.97
N ALA A 576 31.91 8.35 -1.14
CA ALA A 576 32.89 8.69 -0.13
C ALA A 576 34.31 8.83 -0.70
N GLY A 577 35.07 9.80 -0.21
CA GLY A 577 36.50 9.96 -0.52
C GLY A 577 37.39 8.99 0.25
N ASN A 578 36.84 8.28 1.24
CA ASN A 578 37.56 7.26 1.99
C ASN A 578 36.62 6.16 2.55
N LYS A 579 37.19 5.02 2.92
CA LYS A 579 36.45 3.85 3.41
C LYS A 579 35.85 4.03 4.81
N LEU A 580 36.38 4.91 5.65
CA LEU A 580 35.90 5.09 7.03
C LEU A 580 34.55 5.83 7.03
N ASN A 581 34.43 6.90 6.23
CA ASN A 581 33.20 7.69 6.11
C ASN A 581 32.09 6.97 5.32
N ALA A 582 32.42 5.91 4.58
CA ALA A 582 31.56 5.38 3.53
C ALA A 582 30.17 4.92 3.99
N ILE A 583 30.04 4.40 5.22
CA ILE A 583 28.74 4.01 5.81
C ILE A 583 27.87 5.24 6.12
N GLY A 584 28.46 6.38 6.48
CA GLY A 584 27.72 7.62 6.77
C GLY A 584 27.44 8.51 5.55
N VAL A 585 28.24 8.37 4.49
CA VAL A 585 28.14 9.21 3.27
C VAL A 585 27.38 8.50 2.14
N SER A 586 27.70 7.23 1.86
CA SER A 586 27.30 6.57 0.60
C SER A 586 26.27 5.46 0.76
N ARG A 587 25.96 5.05 2.00
CA ARG A 587 24.98 3.99 2.27
C ARG A 587 23.57 4.58 2.16
N HIS A 588 22.76 4.04 1.25
CA HIS A 588 21.38 4.48 1.08
C HIS A 588 20.47 3.32 0.66
N MET A 589 19.16 3.46 0.90
CA MET A 589 18.14 2.51 0.50
C MET A 589 16.99 3.24 -0.21
N PHE A 590 16.52 2.67 -1.31
CA PHE A 590 15.34 3.12 -2.04
C PHE A 590 14.34 1.97 -2.22
N VAL A 591 13.06 2.32 -2.37
CA VAL A 591 12.01 1.39 -2.81
C VAL A 591 11.47 1.94 -4.14
N ASP A 592 11.56 1.16 -5.22
CA ASP A 592 11.19 1.59 -6.57
C ASP A 592 9.99 0.81 -7.12
N GLU A 593 8.92 1.54 -7.43
CA GLU A 593 7.65 0.99 -7.94
C GLU A 593 7.69 0.71 -9.46
N TYR A 594 8.77 1.09 -10.17
CA TYR A 594 8.78 1.15 -11.63
C TYR A 594 9.70 0.12 -12.31
N MET A 595 10.87 -0.21 -11.75
CA MET A 595 11.75 -1.25 -12.29
C MET A 595 11.33 -2.66 -11.86
N SER A 596 11.74 -3.64 -12.67
CA SER A 596 11.60 -5.07 -12.36
C SER A 596 12.92 -5.80 -12.57
N LEU A 597 13.14 -6.86 -11.79
CA LEU A 597 14.21 -7.83 -11.95
C LEU A 597 13.78 -9.03 -12.82
N PHE A 598 12.48 -9.19 -13.10
CA PHE A 598 11.96 -10.26 -13.96
C PHE A 598 10.95 -9.77 -15.02
N GLY A 599 10.55 -10.67 -15.91
CA GLY A 599 9.72 -10.37 -17.09
C GLY A 599 10.50 -9.67 -18.20
N ILE A 600 9.83 -9.39 -19.32
CA ILE A 600 10.42 -8.81 -20.54
C ILE A 600 11.12 -7.45 -20.32
N ASN A 601 10.64 -6.67 -19.35
CA ASN A 601 11.20 -5.36 -19.00
C ASN A 601 12.34 -5.43 -17.95
N SER A 602 12.75 -6.63 -17.50
CA SER A 602 13.79 -6.85 -16.48
C SER A 602 15.06 -6.03 -16.72
N ILE A 603 15.67 -5.49 -15.65
CA ILE A 603 16.99 -4.84 -15.68
C ILE A 603 18.18 -5.80 -15.66
N ILE A 604 17.96 -7.11 -15.49
CA ILE A 604 19.05 -8.11 -15.40
C ILE A 604 19.89 -8.15 -16.68
N GLY A 605 21.20 -8.23 -16.52
CA GLY A 605 22.16 -8.40 -17.63
C GLY A 605 22.48 -7.12 -18.42
N LYS A 606 21.92 -5.98 -18.01
CA LYS A 606 22.22 -4.63 -18.52
C LYS A 606 23.48 -4.08 -17.85
N SER A 607 23.65 -2.76 -17.83
CA SER A 607 24.68 -2.09 -17.01
C SER A 607 24.05 -1.08 -16.06
N LEU A 608 24.66 -0.92 -14.89
CA LEU A 608 24.44 0.21 -13.99
C LEU A 608 25.59 1.20 -14.17
N VAL A 609 25.28 2.42 -14.57
CA VAL A 609 26.24 3.51 -14.83
C VAL A 609 26.09 4.56 -13.73
N ILE A 610 27.22 5.02 -13.17
CA ILE A 610 27.31 6.19 -12.29
C ILE A 610 28.03 7.28 -13.08
N TYR A 611 27.51 8.50 -13.03
CA TYR A 611 28.06 9.68 -13.69
C TYR A 611 28.84 10.54 -12.68
N GLY A 612 29.52 11.56 -13.18
CA GLY A 612 30.21 12.55 -12.36
C GLY A 612 30.39 13.81 -13.18
N ASP A 613 29.31 14.56 -13.33
CA ASP A 613 29.20 15.73 -14.22
C ASP A 613 30.15 16.88 -13.80
N HIS A 614 30.47 16.94 -12.51
CA HIS A 614 31.50 17.81 -11.93
C HIS A 614 32.96 17.36 -12.22
N GLY A 615 33.16 16.33 -13.04
CA GLY A 615 34.48 15.82 -13.43
C GLY A 615 35.13 16.58 -14.60
N PRO A 616 36.40 16.26 -14.94
CA PRO A 616 37.10 16.88 -16.06
C PRO A 616 36.39 16.58 -17.39
N GLN A 617 36.04 17.61 -18.18
CA GLN A 617 35.26 17.47 -19.41
C GLN A 617 35.85 16.44 -20.41
N ALA A 618 37.19 16.37 -20.49
CA ALA A 618 37.90 15.42 -21.36
C ALA A 618 37.74 13.93 -20.96
N ARG A 619 37.17 13.64 -19.78
CA ARG A 619 36.81 12.28 -19.32
C ARG A 619 35.40 11.86 -19.77
N GLY A 620 34.56 12.82 -20.14
CA GLY A 620 33.12 12.60 -20.28
C GLY A 620 32.37 12.47 -18.95
N ASP A 621 31.05 12.35 -19.06
CA ASP A 621 30.08 12.37 -17.96
C ASP A 621 30.11 11.08 -17.10
N ARG A 622 30.42 9.93 -17.69
CA ARG A 622 30.41 8.62 -17.01
C ARG A 622 31.61 8.45 -16.07
N LEU A 623 31.33 8.28 -14.77
CA LEU A 623 32.35 8.05 -13.74
C LEU A 623 32.73 6.56 -13.65
N ALA A 624 31.76 5.65 -13.62
CA ALA A 624 31.96 4.21 -13.45
C ALA A 624 30.78 3.40 -14.00
N CYS A 625 30.97 2.10 -14.23
CA CYS A 625 29.91 1.17 -14.59
C CYS A 625 30.13 -0.24 -14.04
N SER A 626 29.04 -0.98 -13.83
CA SER A 626 29.01 -2.41 -13.53
C SER A 626 27.97 -3.10 -14.41
N LYS A 627 28.10 -4.43 -14.52
CA LYS A 627 26.98 -5.32 -14.88
C LYS A 627 26.10 -5.54 -13.65
#